data_AF-A0AAU3QHC4-F1
#
_entry.id   AF-A0AAU3QHC4-F1
#
_cell.length_a   1.000
_cell.length_b   1.000
_cell.length_c   1.000
_cell.angle_alpha   90.00
_cell.angle_beta   90.00
_cell.angle_gamma   90.00
#
_symmetry.space_group_name_H-M   'P 1'
#
loop_
_entity.id
_entity.type
_entity.pdbx_description
1 polymer ?
#
loop_
_entity_poly.entity_id
_entity_poly.type
_entity_poly.pdbx_seq_one_letter_code
_entity_poly.pdbx_strand_id
1 'polypeptide(L)'
;MTPKPKKWKELPSGMSAAHRALVTAMREVRECSPRVQAEIAVDAHQAPTTLSNHLNGGRIPDETLLRDFYGVVEKDSAPGPLPHALDALLDLRVHAQKRHCDCCSIGYPPADDLADAEQPASQAVRKPPPGRALRLRHRSRRRGLSVLQERMRVPVPQAEGDRHPAEAAELTWSETGLVARYLADGRSRDADLLLWRAGASYSADEIVRAVTSCRSAGLRDAAESILINAAERADRQAVLNITAAFNDAGRHEDVKFLLMAAIRDSS
;
A
#
# COMPACT_ATOMS: atom_id res chain seq x y z
N MET A 1 -40.18 -8.35 -2.89
CA MET A 1 -39.63 -7.29 -2.02
C MET A 1 -38.93 -6.29 -2.92
N THR A 2 -39.43 -5.06 -3.02
CA THR A 2 -38.81 -4.02 -3.85
C THR A 2 -37.50 -3.56 -3.20
N PRO A 3 -36.35 -3.67 -3.88
CA PRO A 3 -35.08 -3.20 -3.34
C PRO A 3 -35.18 -1.69 -3.08
N LYS A 4 -34.88 -1.26 -1.85
CA LYS A 4 -34.80 0.16 -1.51
C LYS A 4 -33.72 0.78 -2.40
N PRO A 5 -34.03 1.79 -3.22
CA PRO A 5 -33.03 2.41 -4.07
C PRO A 5 -31.96 3.02 -3.18
N LYS A 6 -30.78 2.40 -3.15
CA LYS A 6 -29.63 3.00 -2.49
C LYS A 6 -29.29 4.25 -3.29
N LYS A 7 -29.28 5.40 -2.62
CA LYS A 7 -28.96 6.68 -3.26
C LYS A 7 -27.47 6.66 -3.60
N TRP A 8 -27.18 6.26 -4.83
CA TRP A 8 -25.81 6.23 -5.34
C TRP A 8 -25.21 7.64 -5.36
N LYS A 9 -23.89 7.73 -5.17
CA LYS A 9 -23.18 8.98 -5.38
C LYS A 9 -23.28 9.38 -6.86
N GLU A 10 -23.47 10.67 -7.12
CA GLU A 10 -23.44 11.23 -8.47
C GLU A 10 -22.09 10.92 -9.12
N LEU A 11 -22.14 10.51 -10.40
CA LEU A 11 -20.95 10.14 -11.14
C LEU A 11 -20.21 11.42 -11.58
N PRO A 12 -18.87 11.42 -11.56
CA PRO A 12 -18.09 12.57 -12.01
C PRO A 12 -18.44 13.01 -13.45
N SER A 13 -18.50 14.31 -13.67
CA SER A 13 -18.85 14.91 -14.96
C SER A 13 -17.79 14.67 -16.05
N GLY A 14 -16.52 14.58 -15.67
CA GLY A 14 -15.37 14.35 -16.58
C GLY A 14 -15.15 12.90 -17.01
N MET A 15 -16.07 11.99 -16.68
CA MET A 15 -15.99 10.57 -17.05
C MET A 15 -16.42 10.33 -18.50
N SER A 16 -15.71 9.44 -19.21
CA SER A 16 -16.12 9.01 -20.54
C SER A 16 -17.51 8.34 -20.53
N ALA A 17 -18.25 8.50 -21.62
CA ALA A 17 -19.59 7.90 -21.74
C ALA A 17 -19.57 6.38 -21.56
N ALA A 18 -18.52 5.70 -22.07
CA ALA A 18 -18.35 4.26 -21.91
C ALA A 18 -18.07 3.85 -20.45
N HIS A 19 -17.22 4.60 -19.72
CA HIS A 19 -16.98 4.33 -18.30
C HIS A 19 -18.25 4.58 -17.48
N ARG A 20 -19.02 5.63 -17.81
CA ARG A 20 -20.31 5.90 -17.17
C ARG A 20 -21.31 4.76 -17.40
N ALA A 21 -21.40 4.26 -18.63
CA ALA A 21 -22.26 3.13 -18.97
C ALA A 21 -21.87 1.86 -18.21
N LEU A 22 -20.57 1.55 -18.11
CA LEU A 22 -20.07 0.41 -17.33
C LEU A 22 -20.49 0.52 -15.85
N VAL A 23 -20.26 1.68 -15.23
CA VAL A 23 -20.56 1.87 -13.80
C VAL A 23 -22.07 1.77 -13.54
N THR A 24 -22.90 2.31 -14.42
CA THR A 24 -24.36 2.17 -14.33
C THR A 24 -24.79 0.72 -14.45
N ALA A 25 -24.27 -0.02 -15.42
CA ALA A 25 -24.57 -1.44 -15.60
C ALA A 25 -24.14 -2.28 -14.38
N MET A 26 -22.96 -2.00 -13.81
CA MET A 26 -22.51 -2.65 -12.57
C MET A 26 -23.40 -2.34 -11.37
N ARG A 27 -23.91 -1.10 -11.24
CA ARG A 27 -24.85 -0.72 -10.18
C ARG A 27 -26.17 -1.46 -10.33
N GLU A 28 -26.70 -1.56 -11.54
CA GLU A 28 -27.95 -2.29 -11.82
C GLU A 28 -27.82 -3.77 -11.51
N VAL A 29 -26.72 -4.41 -11.92
CA VAL A 29 -26.42 -5.80 -11.54
C VAL A 29 -26.33 -5.94 -10.03
N ARG A 30 -25.64 -5.03 -9.33
CA ARG A 30 -25.54 -5.06 -7.85
C ARG A 30 -26.90 -5.02 -7.16
N GLU A 31 -27.87 -4.28 -7.68
CA GLU A 31 -29.22 -4.18 -7.07
C GLU A 31 -30.02 -5.48 -7.16
N CYS A 32 -29.58 -6.45 -7.97
CA CYS A 32 -30.20 -7.78 -8.04
C CYS A 32 -29.81 -8.70 -6.86
N SER A 33 -28.71 -8.42 -6.15
CA SER A 33 -28.33 -9.17 -4.95
C SER A 33 -28.89 -8.50 -3.69
N PRO A 34 -29.53 -9.26 -2.77
CA PRO A 34 -30.01 -8.73 -1.50
C PRO A 34 -28.88 -8.45 -0.50
N ARG A 35 -27.64 -8.86 -0.80
CA ARG A 35 -26.50 -8.82 0.12
C ARG A 35 -25.89 -7.43 0.28
N VAL A 36 -25.15 -7.26 1.36
CA VAL A 36 -24.38 -6.05 1.61
C VAL A 36 -23.18 -6.02 0.67
N GLN A 37 -22.86 -4.85 0.13
CA GLN A 37 -21.73 -4.66 -0.80
C GLN A 37 -20.41 -5.21 -0.25
N ALA A 38 -20.16 -5.12 1.06
CA ALA A 38 -18.96 -5.65 1.68
C ALA A 38 -18.88 -7.18 1.60
N GLU A 39 -20.01 -7.88 1.71
CA GLU A 39 -20.08 -9.35 1.58
C GLU A 39 -19.86 -9.78 0.13
N ILE A 40 -20.50 -9.08 -0.81
CA ILE A 40 -20.29 -9.32 -2.25
C ILE A 40 -18.81 -9.10 -2.62
N ALA A 41 -18.18 -8.07 -2.05
CA ALA A 41 -16.77 -7.80 -2.29
C ALA A 41 -15.87 -8.94 -1.80
N VAL A 42 -16.08 -9.41 -0.56
CA VAL A 42 -15.30 -10.50 0.03
C VAL A 42 -15.42 -11.78 -0.81
N ASP A 43 -16.63 -12.15 -1.21
CA ASP A 43 -16.88 -13.36 -2.00
C ASP A 43 -16.37 -13.23 -3.45
N ALA A 44 -16.32 -12.00 -3.96
CA ALA A 44 -15.74 -11.68 -5.27
C ALA A 44 -14.22 -11.41 -5.18
N HIS A 45 -13.56 -11.86 -4.11
CA HIS A 45 -12.11 -11.74 -3.87
C HIS A 45 -11.56 -10.31 -3.98
N GLN A 46 -12.36 -9.30 -3.64
CA GLN A 46 -11.98 -7.89 -3.70
C GLN A 46 -12.21 -7.17 -2.36
N ALA A 47 -11.39 -6.17 -2.08
CA ALA A 47 -11.61 -5.34 -0.89
C ALA A 47 -12.94 -4.57 -1.02
N PRO A 48 -13.72 -4.39 0.06
CA PRO A 48 -14.97 -3.60 0.02
C PRO A 48 -14.78 -2.17 -0.50
N THR A 49 -13.64 -1.57 -0.19
CA THR A 49 -13.23 -0.24 -0.69
C THR A 49 -12.97 -0.25 -2.19
N THR A 50 -12.39 -1.32 -2.74
CA THR A 50 -12.16 -1.52 -4.17
C THR A 50 -13.47 -1.62 -4.94
N LEU A 51 -14.40 -2.48 -4.49
CA LEU A 51 -15.73 -2.59 -5.11
C LEU A 51 -16.49 -1.25 -5.04
N SER A 52 -16.38 -0.54 -3.91
CA SER A 52 -16.96 0.80 -3.77
C SER A 52 -16.36 1.80 -4.77
N ASN A 53 -15.05 1.75 -4.99
CA ASN A 53 -14.38 2.62 -5.94
C ASN A 53 -14.86 2.35 -7.38
N HIS A 54 -14.99 1.08 -7.77
CA HIS A 54 -15.52 0.67 -9.08
C HIS A 54 -16.96 1.13 -9.28
N LEU A 55 -17.84 0.90 -8.29
CA LEU A 55 -19.25 1.31 -8.37
C LEU A 55 -19.45 2.83 -8.29
N ASN A 56 -18.45 3.59 -7.87
CA ASN A 56 -18.47 5.06 -7.89
C ASN A 56 -17.71 5.64 -9.10
N GLY A 57 -17.20 4.78 -9.98
CA GLY A 57 -16.51 5.19 -11.21
C GLY A 57 -15.16 5.84 -10.99
N GLY A 58 -14.45 5.46 -9.92
CA GLY A 58 -13.06 5.86 -9.75
C GLY A 58 -12.14 5.11 -10.71
N ARG A 59 -12.04 3.79 -10.54
CA ARG A 59 -11.20 2.92 -11.40
C ARG A 59 -12.06 1.93 -12.19
N ILE A 60 -11.66 1.63 -13.42
CA ILE A 60 -12.26 0.55 -14.20
C ILE A 60 -11.80 -0.80 -13.60
N PRO A 61 -12.70 -1.74 -13.29
CA PRO A 61 -12.32 -3.04 -12.75
C PRO A 61 -11.53 -3.86 -13.78
N ASP A 62 -10.63 -4.69 -13.26
CA ASP A 62 -9.96 -5.72 -14.07
C ASP A 62 -10.95 -6.82 -14.46
N GLU A 63 -10.61 -7.56 -15.51
CA GLU A 63 -11.51 -8.54 -16.11
C GLU A 63 -11.92 -9.63 -15.11
N THR A 64 -10.95 -10.12 -14.36
CA THR A 64 -11.13 -11.14 -13.33
C THR A 64 -12.05 -10.64 -12.22
N LEU A 65 -11.80 -9.43 -11.72
CA LEU A 65 -12.63 -8.80 -10.68
C LEU A 65 -14.08 -8.57 -11.14
N LEU A 66 -14.26 -8.22 -12.42
CA LEU A 66 -15.59 -8.02 -13.00
C LEU A 66 -16.34 -9.34 -13.16
N ARG A 67 -15.65 -10.42 -13.58
CA ARG A 67 -16.21 -11.78 -13.64
C ARG A 67 -16.59 -12.31 -12.27
N ASP A 68 -15.69 -12.18 -11.29
CA ASP A 68 -15.93 -12.66 -9.92
C ASP A 68 -17.10 -11.90 -9.28
N PHE A 69 -17.17 -10.59 -9.47
CA PHE A 69 -18.31 -9.78 -9.04
C PHE A 69 -19.63 -10.27 -9.65
N TYR A 70 -19.64 -10.45 -10.98
CA TYR A 70 -20.84 -10.91 -11.69
C TYR A 70 -21.27 -12.30 -11.21
N GLY A 71 -20.33 -13.24 -11.09
CA GLY A 71 -20.62 -14.61 -10.67
C GLY A 71 -21.15 -14.71 -9.25
N VAL A 72 -20.73 -13.84 -8.33
CA VAL A 72 -21.30 -13.76 -6.97
C VAL A 72 -22.74 -13.25 -7.02
N VAL A 73 -22.99 -12.17 -7.77
CA VAL A 73 -24.32 -11.58 -7.87
C VAL A 73 -25.31 -12.48 -8.61
N GLU A 74 -24.85 -13.19 -9.64
CA GLU A 74 -25.65 -14.17 -10.37
C GLU A 74 -26.10 -15.31 -9.48
N LYS A 75 -25.22 -15.84 -8.62
CA LYS A 75 -25.57 -16.86 -7.62
C LYS A 75 -26.60 -16.38 -6.60
N ASP A 76 -26.58 -15.10 -6.26
CA ASP A 76 -27.50 -14.50 -5.29
C ASP A 76 -28.84 -14.07 -5.92
N SER A 77 -28.90 -13.98 -7.24
CA SER A 77 -30.08 -13.50 -7.94
C SER A 77 -31.19 -14.55 -7.96
N ALA A 78 -32.45 -14.09 -7.86
CA ALA A 78 -33.61 -14.96 -8.06
C ALA A 78 -33.56 -15.58 -9.47
N PRO A 79 -34.17 -16.76 -9.70
CA PRO A 79 -34.14 -17.42 -11.01
C PRO A 79 -34.76 -16.52 -12.10
N GLY A 80 -33.90 -15.83 -12.82
CA GLY A 80 -34.22 -14.84 -13.83
C GLY A 80 -32.93 -14.20 -14.37
N PRO A 81 -32.90 -13.76 -15.63
CA PRO A 81 -31.72 -13.15 -16.21
C PRO A 81 -31.39 -11.83 -15.50
N LEU A 82 -30.11 -11.63 -15.19
CA LEU A 82 -29.59 -10.34 -14.75
C LEU A 82 -29.83 -9.26 -15.84
N PRO A 83 -29.96 -7.98 -15.47
CA PRO A 83 -30.27 -6.89 -16.40
C PRO A 83 -29.22 -6.70 -17.50
N HIS A 84 -27.97 -7.10 -17.24
CA HIS A 84 -26.88 -7.09 -18.20
C HIS A 84 -26.21 -8.45 -18.19
N ALA A 85 -25.90 -8.98 -19.37
CA ALA A 85 -25.06 -10.17 -19.50
C ALA A 85 -23.60 -9.84 -19.18
N LEU A 86 -22.84 -10.84 -18.72
CA LEU A 86 -21.41 -10.69 -18.46
C LEU A 86 -20.64 -10.17 -19.68
N ASP A 87 -20.96 -10.69 -20.88
CA ASP A 87 -20.31 -10.27 -22.12
C ASP A 87 -20.53 -8.78 -22.41
N ALA A 88 -21.73 -8.26 -22.15
CA ALA A 88 -22.03 -6.84 -22.31
C ALA A 88 -21.22 -5.96 -21.35
N LEU A 89 -20.97 -6.42 -20.11
CA LEU A 89 -20.10 -5.71 -19.16
C LEU A 89 -18.63 -5.73 -19.61
N LEU A 90 -18.16 -6.84 -20.17
CA LEU A 90 -16.80 -6.97 -20.70
C LEU A 90 -16.58 -6.07 -21.92
N ASP A 91 -17.56 -5.99 -22.82
CA ASP A 91 -17.52 -5.08 -23.96
C ASP A 91 -17.47 -3.62 -23.50
N LEU A 92 -18.32 -3.24 -22.54
CA LEU A 92 -18.30 -1.90 -21.94
C LEU A 92 -16.96 -1.59 -21.28
N ARG A 93 -16.30 -2.57 -20.65
CA ARG A 93 -14.94 -2.43 -20.11
C ARG A 93 -13.92 -2.15 -21.21
N VAL A 94 -13.93 -2.92 -22.29
CA VAL A 94 -13.02 -2.70 -23.43
C VAL A 94 -13.22 -1.30 -24.02
N HIS A 95 -14.48 -0.85 -24.15
CA HIS A 95 -14.78 0.50 -24.60
C HIS A 95 -14.37 1.59 -23.59
N ALA A 96 -14.50 1.34 -22.29
CA ALA A 96 -14.06 2.26 -21.24
C ALA A 96 -12.53 2.36 -21.16
N GLN A 97 -11.81 1.31 -21.57
CA GLN A 97 -10.35 1.27 -21.64
C GLN A 97 -9.77 1.92 -22.91
N LYS A 98 -10.56 2.12 -23.96
CA LYS A 98 -10.10 2.81 -25.18
C LYS A 98 -9.97 4.32 -24.91
N ARG A 99 -8.81 4.90 -25.23
CA ARG A 99 -8.62 6.37 -25.23
C ARG A 99 -9.57 7.00 -26.23
N HIS A 100 -10.37 7.97 -25.78
CA HIS A 100 -11.26 8.74 -26.65
C HIS A 100 -10.53 9.90 -27.35
N CYS A 101 -9.40 10.37 -26.81
CA CYS A 101 -8.42 11.25 -27.46
C CYS A 101 -7.07 11.12 -26.73
N ASP A 102 -6.00 11.67 -27.30
CA ASP A 102 -4.68 11.79 -26.65
C ASP A 102 -4.73 12.66 -25.37
N CYS A 103 -5.76 13.49 -25.25
CA CYS A 103 -6.09 14.32 -24.10
C CYS A 103 -6.93 13.64 -23.01
N CYS A 104 -7.55 12.48 -23.30
CA CYS A 104 -8.46 11.80 -22.38
C CYS A 104 -7.75 10.60 -21.80
N SER A 105 -7.40 10.71 -20.53
CA SER A 105 -6.69 9.70 -19.79
C SER A 105 -7.64 8.50 -19.52
N ILE A 106 -7.23 7.29 -19.95
CA ILE A 106 -8.04 6.06 -19.87
C ILE A 106 -8.39 5.80 -18.41
N GLY A 107 -9.68 5.75 -18.10
CA GLY A 107 -10.17 5.45 -16.76
C GLY A 107 -9.52 6.36 -15.71
N TYR A 108 -9.95 7.61 -15.61
CA TYR A 108 -9.49 8.61 -14.64
C TYR A 108 -8.05 8.43 -14.07
N PRO A 109 -7.03 8.93 -14.77
CA PRO A 109 -5.75 9.34 -14.18
C PRO A 109 -5.40 10.82 -14.52
N PRO A 110 -4.39 11.48 -13.90
CA PRO A 110 -3.35 11.01 -12.97
C PRO A 110 -3.28 11.83 -11.65
N ALA A 111 -2.32 11.49 -10.79
CA ALA A 111 -2.05 12.15 -9.52
C ALA A 111 -1.37 13.53 -9.67
N ASP A 112 -2.03 14.51 -10.32
CA ASP A 112 -1.51 15.88 -10.46
C ASP A 112 -2.36 16.97 -9.77
N ASP A 113 -3.47 16.62 -9.11
CA ASP A 113 -4.26 17.54 -8.28
C ASP A 113 -4.23 17.17 -6.77
N LEU A 114 -3.06 16.77 -6.27
CA LEU A 114 -2.78 16.68 -4.82
C LEU A 114 -1.68 17.65 -4.35
N ALA A 115 -1.39 18.68 -5.15
CA ALA A 115 -0.86 19.91 -4.59
C ALA A 115 -2.05 20.68 -3.98
N ASP A 116 -2.06 20.79 -2.66
CA ASP A 116 -3.03 21.52 -1.82
C ASP A 116 -4.42 20.87 -1.60
N ALA A 117 -4.47 19.75 -0.86
CA ALA A 117 -5.42 19.55 0.26
C ALA A 117 -5.30 18.15 0.91
N GLU A 118 -4.20 17.87 1.61
CA GLU A 118 -4.27 16.93 2.75
C GLU A 118 -4.83 17.68 3.97
N GLN A 119 -6.15 17.86 3.99
CA GLN A 119 -6.86 17.98 5.25
C GLN A 119 -7.03 16.56 5.83
N PRO A 120 -6.41 16.22 6.96
CA PRO A 120 -6.59 14.93 7.59
C PRO A 120 -8.05 14.74 8.01
N ALA A 121 -8.62 13.57 7.71
CA ALA A 121 -9.93 13.10 8.17
C ALA A 121 -9.90 12.71 9.66
N SER A 122 -9.40 13.60 10.50
CA SER A 122 -9.52 13.55 11.95
C SER A 122 -9.64 14.98 12.45
N GLN A 123 -10.81 15.35 12.97
CA GLN A 123 -10.95 16.57 13.76
C GLN A 123 -9.86 16.55 14.83
N ALA A 124 -9.07 17.63 14.86
CA ALA A 124 -8.14 17.92 15.92
C ALA A 124 -8.89 17.91 17.26
N VAL A 125 -8.79 16.80 17.99
CA VAL A 125 -9.07 16.79 19.42
C VAL A 125 -8.04 17.73 20.03
N ARG A 126 -8.52 18.92 20.41
CA ARG A 126 -7.80 19.89 21.24
C ARG A 126 -7.10 19.13 22.37
N LYS A 127 -5.81 19.38 22.52
CA LYS A 127 -4.99 18.97 23.68
C LYS A 127 -5.84 19.07 24.96
N PRO A 128 -6.06 17.99 25.74
CA PRO A 128 -6.48 18.17 27.11
C PRO A 128 -5.29 18.77 27.90
N PRO A 129 -5.53 19.71 28.82
CA PRO A 129 -4.49 20.29 29.66
C PRO A 129 -3.85 19.21 30.55
N PRO A 130 -2.59 19.41 30.99
CA PRO A 130 -1.90 18.45 31.84
C PRO A 130 -2.51 18.50 33.23
N GLY A 131 -3.32 17.50 33.58
CA GLY A 131 -3.93 17.47 34.90
C GLY A 131 -4.99 16.40 35.04
N ARG A 132 -4.56 15.16 35.28
CA ARG A 132 -5.20 14.10 36.12
C ARG A 132 -4.70 12.72 35.69
N ALA A 133 -3.43 12.48 35.94
CA ALA A 133 -2.95 11.13 36.20
C ALA A 133 -3.45 10.73 37.59
N LEU A 134 -4.46 9.87 37.69
CA LEU A 134 -4.70 9.06 38.89
C LEU A 134 -5.78 8.00 38.61
N ARG A 135 -5.41 6.76 38.94
CA ARG A 135 -6.27 5.57 39.11
C ARG A 135 -6.61 4.83 37.82
N LEU A 136 -5.74 3.89 37.47
CA LEU A 136 -6.07 2.47 37.21
C LEU A 136 -4.76 1.68 37.02
N ARG A 137 -3.95 1.64 38.08
CA ARG A 137 -2.85 0.67 38.25
C ARG A 137 -2.89 0.13 39.67
N HIS A 138 -3.91 -0.67 39.94
CA HIS A 138 -3.93 -1.55 41.11
C HIS A 138 -4.21 -2.97 40.64
N ARG A 139 -3.14 -3.78 40.63
CA ARG A 139 -3.08 -5.25 40.79
C ARG A 139 -2.17 -5.92 39.76
N SER A 140 -0.86 -5.75 39.94
CA SER A 140 0.15 -6.77 39.56
C SER A 140 1.55 -6.38 40.07
N ARG A 141 1.66 -5.92 41.32
CA ARG A 141 2.93 -5.88 42.04
C ARG A 141 2.77 -6.52 43.42
N ARG A 142 3.11 -7.81 43.48
CA ARG A 142 3.50 -8.49 44.71
C ARG A 142 4.79 -9.26 44.42
N ARG A 143 5.80 -8.98 45.26
CA ARG A 143 7.10 -9.66 45.44
C ARG A 143 8.11 -9.38 44.32
N GLY A 144 9.35 -8.97 44.56
CA GLY A 144 10.15 -8.58 45.74
C GLY A 144 11.27 -7.67 45.20
N LEU A 145 12.21 -7.05 45.91
CA LEU A 145 12.64 -6.93 47.30
C LEU A 145 13.58 -5.69 47.29
N SER A 146 13.58 -4.89 48.36
CA SER A 146 14.44 -3.72 48.54
C SER A 146 15.83 -4.09 49.08
N VAL A 147 16.88 -3.38 48.63
CA VAL A 147 18.08 -2.94 49.40
C VAL A 147 18.64 -1.72 48.63
N LEU A 148 18.46 -0.45 49.01
CA LEU A 148 19.02 0.40 50.08
C LEU A 148 20.46 0.92 49.84
N GLN A 149 20.56 2.27 49.68
CA GLN A 149 21.69 3.22 49.92
C GLN A 149 22.97 3.06 49.07
N GLU A 150 23.74 4.10 48.70
CA GLU A 150 24.04 5.40 49.33
C GLU A 150 24.59 6.41 48.30
N ARG A 151 24.60 7.69 48.69
CA ARG A 151 25.05 8.88 47.94
C ARG A 151 26.58 8.95 47.82
N MET A 152 27.10 9.43 46.68
CA MET A 152 28.19 10.42 46.65
C MET A 152 28.38 10.98 45.24
N ARG A 153 28.20 12.31 45.09
CA ARG A 153 28.61 13.08 43.92
C ARG A 153 30.06 13.53 44.11
N VAL A 154 30.88 13.31 43.09
CA VAL A 154 32.16 13.99 42.87
C VAL A 154 32.20 14.41 41.39
N PRO A 155 32.80 15.56 41.01
CA PRO A 155 32.87 16.00 39.62
C PRO A 155 33.96 15.20 38.90
N VAL A 156 33.58 14.40 37.91
CA VAL A 156 34.52 13.66 37.06
C VAL A 156 34.93 14.56 35.89
N PRO A 157 36.24 14.74 35.59
CA PRO A 157 36.73 15.43 34.39
C PRO A 157 36.26 14.71 33.12
N GLN A 158 35.98 15.45 32.04
CA GLN A 158 35.51 14.86 30.78
C GLN A 158 36.56 13.91 30.20
N ALA A 159 36.23 12.63 30.13
CA ALA A 159 36.96 11.65 29.34
C ALA A 159 36.47 11.75 27.89
N GLU A 160 37.40 12.05 27.00
CA GLU A 160 37.24 11.94 25.56
C GLU A 160 36.73 10.56 25.16
N GLY A 161 35.82 10.57 24.17
CA GLY A 161 35.59 9.43 23.29
C GLY A 161 34.83 8.27 23.91
N ASP A 162 33.51 8.39 23.97
CA ASP A 162 32.66 7.20 23.90
C ASP A 162 31.51 7.41 22.91
N ARG A 163 31.42 6.41 22.03
CA ARG A 163 30.57 6.26 20.86
C ARG A 163 29.17 6.82 21.10
N HIS A 164 28.78 7.80 20.28
CA HIS A 164 27.36 8.03 20.06
C HIS A 164 26.79 6.71 19.53
N PRO A 165 25.77 6.11 20.20
CA PRO A 165 24.97 5.10 19.54
C PRO A 165 24.46 5.73 18.25
N ALA A 166 24.42 4.96 17.16
CA ALA A 166 23.91 5.37 15.86
C ALA A 166 22.39 5.66 15.89
N GLU A 167 21.93 6.49 16.82
CA GLU A 167 20.65 7.15 16.77
C GLU A 167 20.75 8.21 15.67
N ALA A 168 20.17 7.90 14.51
CA ALA A 168 20.16 8.72 13.31
C ALA A 168 21.48 8.78 12.53
N ALA A 169 22.07 7.62 12.21
CA ALA A 169 22.63 7.52 10.86
C ALA A 169 21.47 7.82 9.90
N GLU A 170 21.51 9.00 9.29
CA GLU A 170 20.46 9.56 8.43
C GLU A 170 19.80 8.44 7.64
N LEU A 171 18.57 8.07 8.04
CA LEU A 171 17.76 7.14 7.28
C LEU A 171 17.38 7.87 5.99
N THR A 172 18.28 7.81 5.02
CA THR A 172 18.17 8.50 3.73
C THR A 172 16.97 8.01 2.94
N TRP A 173 16.42 6.84 3.31
CA TRP A 173 15.10 6.38 2.90
C TRP A 173 14.11 6.54 4.05
N SER A 174 13.09 7.37 3.84
CA SER A 174 12.15 7.79 4.88
C SER A 174 11.30 6.64 5.45
N GLU A 175 11.18 5.56 4.68
CA GLU A 175 10.33 4.41 4.98
C GLU A 175 11.06 3.32 5.76
N THR A 176 12.39 3.39 5.95
CA THR A 176 13.15 2.37 6.69
C THR A 176 12.61 2.18 8.11
N GLY A 177 12.24 3.27 8.79
CA GLY A 177 11.62 3.21 10.12
C GLY A 177 10.19 2.64 10.12
N LEU A 178 9.49 2.68 8.98
CA LEU A 178 8.19 2.04 8.82
C LEU A 178 8.35 0.53 8.59
N VAL A 179 9.27 0.13 7.71
CA VAL A 179 9.61 -1.29 7.47
C VAL A 179 10.05 -1.96 8.78
N ALA A 180 10.95 -1.33 9.54
CA ALA A 180 11.40 -1.85 10.83
C ALA A 180 10.23 -2.10 11.80
N ARG A 181 9.27 -1.16 11.86
CA ARG A 181 8.09 -1.29 12.72
C ARG A 181 7.16 -2.42 12.27
N TYR A 182 6.87 -2.53 10.97
CA TYR A 182 6.03 -3.61 10.46
C TYR A 182 6.64 -4.98 10.72
N LEU A 183 7.95 -5.13 10.57
CA LEU A 183 8.63 -6.39 10.89
C LEU A 183 8.59 -6.69 12.40
N ALA A 184 8.81 -5.69 13.25
CA ALA A 184 8.75 -5.85 14.72
C ALA A 184 7.32 -6.20 15.21
N ASP A 185 6.30 -5.66 14.57
CA ASP A 185 4.89 -5.91 14.89
C ASP A 185 4.35 -7.21 14.26
N GLY A 186 5.18 -7.99 13.56
CA GLY A 186 4.78 -9.23 12.88
C GLY A 186 3.91 -9.02 11.64
N ARG A 187 3.85 -7.80 11.12
CA ARG A 187 3.10 -7.40 9.93
C ARG A 187 3.92 -7.59 8.65
N SER A 188 4.43 -8.79 8.43
CA SER A 188 5.33 -9.10 7.31
C SER A 188 4.74 -8.73 5.95
N ARG A 189 3.44 -8.96 5.74
CA ARG A 189 2.76 -8.62 4.47
C ARG A 189 2.85 -7.14 4.10
N ASP A 190 2.74 -6.26 5.10
CA ASP A 190 2.82 -4.81 4.86
C ASP A 190 4.27 -4.37 4.61
N ALA A 191 5.24 -5.00 5.28
CA ALA A 191 6.65 -4.80 4.99
C ALA A 191 6.99 -5.27 3.57
N ASP A 192 6.55 -6.48 3.19
CA ASP A 192 6.80 -7.08 1.88
C ASP A 192 6.23 -6.22 0.75
N LEU A 193 5.03 -5.65 0.92
CA LEU A 193 4.44 -4.74 -0.06
C LEU A 193 5.28 -3.48 -0.27
N LEU A 194 5.82 -2.89 0.81
CA LEU A 194 6.69 -1.71 0.72
C LEU A 194 8.00 -2.04 0.01
N LEU A 195 8.62 -3.17 0.36
CA LEU A 195 9.88 -3.62 -0.23
C LEU A 195 9.71 -3.99 -1.71
N TRP A 196 8.60 -4.64 -2.05
CA TRP A 196 8.22 -4.91 -3.43
C TRP A 196 8.07 -3.63 -4.24
N ARG A 197 7.31 -2.64 -3.73
CA ARG A 197 7.13 -1.36 -4.41
C ARG A 197 8.44 -0.62 -4.62
N ALA A 198 9.31 -0.60 -3.60
CA ALA A 198 10.63 0.01 -3.70
C ALA A 198 11.47 -0.67 -4.81
N GLY A 199 11.55 -2.00 -4.79
CA GLY A 199 12.29 -2.75 -5.81
C GLY A 199 11.69 -2.65 -7.21
N ALA A 200 10.36 -2.59 -7.35
CA ALA A 200 9.68 -2.60 -8.64
C ALA A 200 9.59 -1.22 -9.33
N SER A 201 9.53 -0.12 -8.58
CA SER A 201 9.17 1.19 -9.15
C SER A 201 10.19 2.32 -8.95
N TYR A 202 11.10 2.21 -7.99
CA TYR A 202 12.05 3.28 -7.71
C TYR A 202 13.09 3.46 -8.83
N SER A 203 13.67 4.65 -8.93
CA SER A 203 14.86 4.91 -9.73
C SER A 203 16.10 4.22 -9.17
N ALA A 204 17.17 4.14 -9.96
CA ALA A 204 18.43 3.52 -9.53
C ALA A 204 18.99 4.16 -8.25
N ASP A 205 19.04 5.49 -8.17
CA ASP A 205 19.53 6.22 -6.99
C ASP A 205 18.65 6.00 -5.76
N GLU A 206 17.34 5.94 -5.94
CA GLU A 206 16.39 5.64 -4.87
C GLU A 206 16.56 4.21 -4.33
N ILE A 207 16.80 3.23 -5.21
CA ILE A 207 17.09 1.85 -4.78
C ILE A 207 18.41 1.80 -4.00
N VAL A 208 19.46 2.47 -4.47
CA VAL A 208 20.74 2.54 -3.74
C VAL A 208 20.54 3.15 -2.35
N ARG A 209 19.76 4.22 -2.23
CA ARG A 209 19.41 4.83 -0.92
C ARG A 209 18.62 3.89 -0.03
N ALA A 210 17.57 3.25 -0.56
CA ALA A 210 16.72 2.33 0.20
C ALA A 210 17.51 1.13 0.72
N VAL A 211 18.27 0.46 -0.15
CA VAL A 211 19.11 -0.70 0.22
C VAL A 211 20.18 -0.30 1.22
N THR A 212 20.83 0.86 1.03
CA THR A 212 21.82 1.36 1.99
C THR A 212 21.18 1.63 3.35
N SER A 213 20.01 2.26 3.39
CA SER A 213 19.31 2.55 4.63
C SER A 213 18.88 1.25 5.36
N CYS A 214 18.35 0.26 4.64
CA CYS A 214 18.01 -1.04 5.21
C CYS A 214 19.25 -1.78 5.77
N ARG A 215 20.37 -1.77 5.05
CA ARG A 215 21.62 -2.41 5.50
C ARG A 215 22.17 -1.72 6.76
N SER A 216 22.18 -0.39 6.78
CA SER A 216 22.62 0.40 7.95
C SER A 216 21.72 0.20 9.16
N ALA A 217 20.43 -0.05 8.95
CA ALA A 217 19.47 -0.39 10.01
C ALA A 217 19.51 -1.88 10.44
N GLY A 218 20.40 -2.69 9.86
CA GLY A 218 20.51 -4.13 10.16
C GLY A 218 19.41 -5.00 9.53
N LEU A 219 18.55 -4.43 8.69
CA LEU A 219 17.45 -5.11 8.00
C LEU A 219 17.96 -5.78 6.71
N ARG A 220 18.79 -6.81 6.84
CA ARG A 220 19.46 -7.47 5.70
C ARG A 220 18.47 -8.13 4.74
N ASP A 221 17.52 -8.88 5.27
CA ASP A 221 16.52 -9.59 4.47
C ASP A 221 15.63 -8.60 3.70
N ALA A 222 15.31 -7.46 4.32
CA ALA A 222 14.55 -6.40 3.67
C ALA A 222 15.31 -5.78 2.48
N ALA A 223 16.61 -5.53 2.66
CA ALA A 223 17.47 -5.03 1.59
C ALA A 223 17.56 -6.03 0.42
N GLU A 224 17.65 -7.33 0.72
CA GLU A 224 17.68 -8.38 -0.29
C GLU A 224 16.35 -8.50 -1.03
N SER A 225 15.22 -8.40 -0.34
CA SER A 225 13.90 -8.34 -0.97
C SER A 225 13.79 -7.19 -1.97
N ILE A 226 14.31 -5.99 -1.65
CA ILE A 226 14.32 -4.87 -2.60
C ILE A 226 15.14 -5.22 -3.84
N LEU A 227 16.32 -5.82 -3.68
CA LEU A 227 17.20 -6.20 -4.78
C LEU A 227 16.60 -7.31 -5.65
N ILE A 228 15.93 -8.30 -5.07
CA ILE A 228 15.23 -9.37 -5.81
C ILE A 228 14.16 -8.74 -6.71
N ASN A 229 13.29 -7.90 -6.14
CA ASN A 229 12.23 -7.24 -6.90
C ASN A 229 12.78 -6.27 -7.96
N ALA A 230 13.95 -5.68 -7.73
CA ALA A 230 14.64 -4.87 -8.73
C ALA A 230 15.21 -5.71 -9.89
N ALA A 231 15.71 -6.92 -9.61
CA ALA A 231 16.23 -7.85 -10.61
C ALA A 231 15.14 -8.43 -11.52
N GLU A 232 13.94 -8.64 -10.98
CA GLU A 232 12.76 -9.19 -11.67
C GLU A 232 12.05 -8.16 -12.58
N ARG A 233 12.58 -6.94 -12.69
CA ARG A 233 12.01 -5.94 -13.61
C ARG A 233 12.08 -6.44 -15.05
N ALA A 234 10.96 -6.34 -15.76
CA ALA A 234 10.87 -6.67 -17.18
C ALA A 234 11.79 -5.78 -18.04
N ASP A 235 12.02 -4.53 -17.63
CA ASP A 235 12.95 -3.62 -18.29
C ASP A 235 14.41 -3.95 -17.90
N ARG A 236 15.11 -4.66 -18.79
CA ARG A 236 16.51 -5.05 -18.59
C ARG A 236 17.46 -3.85 -18.58
N GLN A 237 17.14 -2.75 -19.27
CA GLN A 237 17.96 -1.54 -19.20
C GLN A 237 17.85 -0.90 -17.81
N ALA A 238 16.66 -0.91 -17.19
CA ALA A 238 16.50 -0.45 -15.81
C ALA A 238 17.34 -1.29 -14.83
N VAL A 239 17.36 -2.62 -14.98
CA VAL A 239 18.21 -3.50 -14.15
C VAL A 239 19.69 -3.16 -14.30
N LEU A 240 20.17 -2.93 -15.53
CA LEU A 240 21.55 -2.54 -15.79
C LEU A 240 21.89 -1.16 -15.20
N ASN A 241 20.97 -0.19 -15.29
CA ASN A 241 21.16 1.13 -14.70
C ASN A 241 21.25 1.07 -13.17
N ILE A 242 20.43 0.22 -12.53
CA ILE A 242 20.50 -0.04 -11.09
C ILE A 242 21.84 -0.69 -10.73
N THR A 243 22.27 -1.68 -11.53
CA THR A 243 23.56 -2.36 -11.35
C THR A 243 24.72 -1.37 -11.44
N ALA A 244 24.71 -0.48 -12.42
CA ALA A 244 25.71 0.57 -12.59
C ALA A 244 25.74 1.52 -11.38
N ALA A 245 24.57 1.97 -10.90
CA ALA A 245 24.50 2.84 -9.73
C ALA A 245 25.07 2.18 -8.45
N PHE A 246 24.84 0.90 -8.24
CA PHE A 246 25.49 0.17 -7.12
C PHE A 246 26.99 0.01 -7.31
N ASN A 247 27.44 -0.21 -8.55
CA ASN A 247 28.88 -0.29 -8.86
C ASN A 247 29.58 1.05 -8.59
N ASP A 248 28.99 2.16 -9.04
CA ASP A 248 29.51 3.51 -8.83
C ASP A 248 29.54 3.89 -7.34
N ALA A 249 28.59 3.37 -6.55
CA ALA A 249 28.58 3.50 -5.10
C ALA A 249 29.56 2.56 -4.37
N GLY A 250 30.37 1.77 -5.09
CA GLY A 250 31.33 0.82 -4.52
C GLY A 250 30.70 -0.40 -3.83
N ARG A 251 29.42 -0.69 -4.10
CA ARG A 251 28.63 -1.74 -3.44
C ARG A 251 28.67 -3.06 -4.20
N HIS A 252 29.88 -3.57 -4.38
CA HIS A 252 30.16 -4.75 -5.21
C HIS A 252 29.40 -6.03 -4.79
N GLU A 253 29.14 -6.22 -3.49
CA GLU A 253 28.36 -7.37 -3.01
C GLU A 253 26.88 -7.29 -3.44
N ASP A 254 26.28 -6.10 -3.41
CA ASP A 254 24.89 -5.91 -3.85
C ASP A 254 24.79 -6.01 -5.39
N VAL A 255 25.83 -5.57 -6.13
CA VAL A 255 25.96 -5.79 -7.59
C VAL A 255 25.96 -7.28 -7.90
N LYS A 256 26.80 -8.06 -7.22
CA LYS A 256 26.90 -9.51 -7.41
C LYS A 256 25.57 -10.18 -7.10
N PHE A 257 24.92 -9.81 -6.00
CA PHE A 257 23.61 -10.34 -5.62
C PHE A 257 22.55 -10.04 -6.69
N LEU A 258 22.45 -8.78 -7.14
CA LEU A 258 21.47 -8.34 -8.14
C LEU A 258 21.63 -9.09 -9.47
N LEU A 259 22.86 -9.24 -9.95
CA LEU A 259 23.14 -9.97 -11.20
C LEU A 259 22.80 -11.47 -11.07
N MET A 260 23.15 -12.10 -9.95
CA MET A 260 22.78 -13.51 -9.70
C MET A 260 21.26 -13.70 -9.65
N ALA A 261 20.53 -12.76 -9.06
CA ALA A 261 19.07 -12.79 -9.02
C ALA A 261 18.48 -12.63 -10.44
N ALA A 262 18.98 -11.69 -11.24
CA ALA A 262 18.47 -11.44 -12.59
C ALA A 262 18.68 -12.63 -13.55
N ILE A 263 19.80 -13.36 -13.42
CA ILE A 263 20.08 -14.55 -14.25
C ILE A 263 19.11 -15.69 -13.94
N ARG A 264 18.68 -15.84 -12.68
CA ARG A 264 17.76 -16.91 -12.26
C ARG A 264 16.36 -16.76 -12.82
N ASP A 265 15.90 -15.53 -13.02
CA ASP A 265 14.61 -15.20 -13.63
C ASP A 265 14.60 -15.39 -15.16
N SER A 266 15.78 -15.56 -15.77
CA SER A 266 15.95 -15.74 -17.22
C SER A 266 15.87 -17.20 -17.68
N SER A 267 15.67 -18.14 -16.76
CA SER A 267 15.70 -19.60 -16.98
C SER A 267 14.31 -20.21 -16.88
#